data_AF-A0A7S4G840-F1
#
_entry.id   AF-A0A7S4G840-F1
#
_cell.length_a   1.000
_cell.length_b   1.000
_cell.length_c   1.000
_cell.angle_alpha   90.00
_cell.angle_beta   90.00
_cell.angle_gamma   90.00
#
_symmetry.space_group_name_H-M   'P 1'
#
loop_
_entity.id
_entity.type
_entity.pdbx_description
1 polymer ?
#
loop_
_entity_poly.entity_id
_entity_poly.type
_entity_poly.pdbx_seq_one_letter_code
_entity_poly.pdbx_strand_id
1 'polypeptide(L)'
;MNQCTPYLRDPFYILDGVIVICSIVSILPGLQDWHWLRGIRALRPLRIMGRMKGMRIVFLALLQSFSSLAYIFVLAIILVLTFAILAIQYYKEKFGYCVTSDNYIINQLDLPFILNQSNCLA
;
A
#
# COMPACT_ATOMS: atom_id res chain seq x y z
N MET A 1 37.63 7.70 21.74
CA MET A 1 36.35 8.24 22.27
C MET A 1 35.23 7.37 21.74
N ASN A 2 34.50 6.79 22.67
CA ASN A 2 33.76 5.55 22.50
C ASN A 2 32.38 5.85 21.89
N GLN A 3 32.08 5.28 20.73
CA GLN A 3 30.71 5.28 20.19
C GLN A 3 30.09 3.90 20.49
N CYS A 4 29.54 3.74 21.70
CA CYS A 4 28.62 2.65 21.98
C CYS A 4 27.28 2.99 21.33
N THR A 5 27.14 2.66 20.06
CA THR A 5 25.83 2.63 19.41
C THR A 5 25.00 1.52 20.08
N PRO A 6 23.78 1.82 20.57
CA PRO A 6 22.96 0.83 21.24
C PRO A 6 22.63 -0.32 20.27
N TYR A 7 23.09 -1.51 20.63
CA TYR A 7 22.83 -2.83 20.00
C TYR A 7 21.34 -3.10 19.72
N LEU A 8 20.45 -2.37 20.41
CA LEU A 8 19.00 -2.48 20.28
C LEU A 8 18.42 -1.84 19.01
N ARG A 9 19.23 -1.13 18.20
CA ARG A 9 18.75 -0.49 16.96
C ARG A 9 18.97 -1.34 15.70
N ASP A 10 19.38 -2.58 15.85
CA ASP A 10 19.56 -3.50 14.74
C ASP A 10 18.20 -4.11 14.33
N PRO A 11 17.59 -3.68 13.20
CA PRO A 11 16.27 -4.15 12.78
C PRO A 11 16.23 -5.68 12.56
N PHE A 12 17.38 -6.30 12.33
CA PHE A 12 17.51 -7.74 12.14
C PHE A 12 17.22 -8.57 13.39
N TYR A 13 17.52 -8.07 14.60
CA TYR A 13 17.18 -8.77 15.83
C TYR A 13 15.68 -8.66 16.16
N ILE A 14 15.05 -7.53 15.85
CA ILE A 14 13.61 -7.33 15.99
C ILE A 14 12.84 -8.25 15.03
N LEU A 15 13.29 -8.34 13.78
CA LEU A 15 12.70 -9.23 12.77
C LEU A 15 12.81 -10.71 13.21
N ASP A 16 13.95 -11.15 13.74
CA ASP A 16 14.12 -12.51 14.25
C ASP A 16 13.18 -12.79 15.44
N GLY A 17 13.02 -11.83 16.36
CA GLY A 17 12.10 -11.92 17.49
C GLY A 17 10.64 -12.07 17.08
N VAL A 18 10.16 -11.26 16.13
CA VAL A 18 8.79 -11.37 15.60
C VAL A 18 8.56 -12.74 14.95
N ILE A 19 9.51 -13.23 14.16
CA ILE A 19 9.41 -14.54 13.50
C ILE A 19 9.33 -15.69 14.52
N VAL A 20 10.14 -15.64 15.58
CA VAL A 20 10.13 -16.65 16.66
C VAL A 20 8.77 -16.67 17.36
N ILE A 21 8.24 -15.50 17.72
CA ILE A 21 6.91 -15.37 18.34
C ILE A 21 5.82 -15.93 17.41
N CYS A 22 5.83 -15.55 16.13
CA CYS A 22 4.86 -16.09 15.16
C CYS A 22 4.99 -17.61 14.97
N SER A 23 6.21 -18.16 15.05
CA SER A 23 6.43 -19.60 14.97
C SER A 23 5.85 -20.34 16.18
N ILE A 24 5.95 -19.76 17.38
CA ILE A 24 5.35 -20.30 18.60
C ILE A 24 3.83 -20.25 18.49
N VAL A 25 3.26 -19.11 18.06
CA VAL A 25 1.82 -18.94 17.86
C VAL A 25 1.27 -19.91 16.80
N SER A 26 2.05 -20.23 15.76
CA SER A 26 1.63 -21.19 14.73
C SER A 26 1.64 -22.66 15.18
N ILE A 27 2.24 -23.00 16.33
CA ILE A 27 2.25 -24.37 16.88
C ILE A 27 1.05 -24.60 17.81
N LEU A 28 0.47 -23.52 18.37
CA LEU A 28 -0.72 -23.59 19.21
C LEU A 28 -1.95 -24.04 18.37
N PRO A 29 -2.59 -25.18 18.70
CA PRO A 29 -3.80 -25.62 18.01
C PRO A 29 -4.97 -24.71 18.41
N GLY A 30 -5.66 -24.13 17.41
CA GLY A 30 -6.83 -23.25 17.61
C GLY A 30 -6.81 -21.93 16.81
N LEU A 31 -5.71 -21.59 16.14
CA LEU A 31 -5.56 -20.35 15.37
C LEU A 31 -5.48 -20.57 13.84
N GLN A 32 -6.01 -21.71 13.36
CA GLN A 32 -5.83 -22.15 11.96
C GLN A 32 -6.57 -21.29 10.92
N ASP A 33 -7.58 -20.52 11.33
CA ASP A 33 -8.45 -19.73 10.45
C ASP A 33 -7.90 -18.36 10.09
N TRP A 34 -6.82 -17.95 10.74
CA TRP A 34 -6.26 -16.63 10.55
C TRP A 34 -5.37 -16.59 9.31
N HIS A 35 -5.92 -16.10 8.20
CA HIS A 35 -5.23 -15.99 6.92
C HIS A 35 -3.87 -15.26 7.00
N TRP A 36 -3.71 -14.30 7.92
CA TRP A 36 -2.45 -13.57 8.13
C TRP A 36 -1.30 -14.45 8.67
N LEU A 37 -1.61 -15.47 9.48
CA LEU A 37 -0.61 -16.44 9.98
C LEU A 37 -0.02 -17.27 8.84
N ARG A 38 -0.77 -17.51 7.74
CA ARG A 38 -0.23 -18.11 6.50
C ARG A 38 0.73 -17.15 5.78
N GLY A 39 0.41 -15.86 5.74
CA GLY A 39 1.29 -14.82 5.18
C GLY A 39 2.65 -14.76 5.88
N ILE A 40 2.69 -14.93 7.21
CA ILE A 40 3.95 -14.95 7.96
C ILE A 40 4.81 -16.17 7.65
N ARG A 41 4.21 -17.32 7.29
CA ARG A 41 4.98 -18.48 6.81
C ARG A 41 5.67 -18.18 5.46
N ALA A 42 5.09 -17.31 4.62
CA ALA A 42 5.72 -16.84 3.39
C ALA A 42 6.93 -15.90 3.65
N LEU A 43 7.08 -15.37 4.89
CA LEU A 43 8.25 -14.60 5.32
C LEU A 43 9.42 -15.48 5.81
N ARG A 44 9.28 -16.81 5.86
CA ARG A 44 10.42 -17.74 6.14
C ARG A 44 11.69 -17.47 5.30
N PRO A 45 11.64 -17.13 4.00
CA PRO A 45 12.82 -16.68 3.25
C PRO A 45 13.56 -15.49 3.89
N LEU A 46 12.85 -14.60 4.61
CA LEU A 46 13.44 -13.49 5.37
C LEU A 46 14.31 -13.97 6.54
N ARG A 47 14.00 -15.13 7.14
CA ARG A 47 14.84 -15.78 8.18
C ARG A 47 16.19 -16.23 7.61
N ILE A 48 16.21 -16.72 6.38
CA ILE A 48 17.42 -17.20 5.70
C ILE A 48 18.33 -16.01 5.35
N MET A 49 17.73 -14.87 4.97
CA MET A 49 18.40 -13.59 4.76
C MET A 49 19.18 -13.11 5.98
N GLY A 50 18.67 -13.40 7.18
CA GLY A 50 19.36 -13.13 8.43
C GLY A 50 20.58 -14.03 8.67
N ARG A 51 20.56 -15.31 8.30
CA ARG A 51 21.69 -16.20 8.66
C ARG A 51 22.94 -15.98 7.82
N MET A 52 22.81 -15.45 6.61
CA MET A 52 23.95 -15.14 5.75
C MET A 52 24.42 -13.69 6.01
N LYS A 53 25.57 -13.54 6.68
CA LYS A 53 26.18 -12.23 6.97
C LYS A 53 26.32 -11.34 5.73
N GLY A 54 26.60 -11.93 4.55
CA GLY A 54 26.69 -11.20 3.28
C GLY A 54 25.37 -10.59 2.81
N MET A 55 24.23 -11.27 3.01
CA MET A 55 22.92 -10.81 2.54
C MET A 55 22.36 -9.66 3.40
N ARG A 56 22.69 -9.66 4.70
CA ARG A 56 22.35 -8.58 5.63
C ARG A 56 22.96 -7.24 5.22
N ILE A 57 24.22 -7.23 4.79
CA ILE A 57 24.94 -6.01 4.38
C ILE A 57 24.26 -5.38 3.16
N VAL A 58 23.87 -6.19 2.19
CA VAL A 58 23.17 -5.71 0.98
C VAL A 58 21.80 -5.12 1.35
N PHE A 59 21.03 -5.79 2.21
CA PHE A 59 19.71 -5.29 2.60
C PHE A 59 19.79 -4.01 3.44
N LEU A 60 20.80 -3.88 4.31
CA LEU A 60 21.09 -2.65 5.03
C LEU A 60 21.48 -1.52 4.08
N ALA A 61 22.33 -1.80 3.08
CA ALA A 61 22.68 -0.82 2.06
C ALA A 61 21.45 -0.38 1.24
N LEU A 62 20.57 -1.32 0.89
CA LEU A 62 19.31 -1.02 0.20
C LEU A 62 18.37 -0.15 1.05
N LEU A 63 18.18 -0.49 2.33
CA LEU A 63 17.35 0.31 3.24
C LEU A 63 17.94 1.71 3.49
N GLN A 64 19.28 1.80 3.58
CA GLN A 64 19.97 3.08 3.69
C GLN A 64 19.71 3.96 2.46
N SER A 65 19.71 3.38 1.26
CA SER A 65 19.33 4.09 0.03
C SER A 65 17.84 4.43 -0.03
N PHE A 66 16.97 3.53 0.44
CA PHE A 66 15.53 3.73 0.45
C PHE A 66 15.11 4.90 1.34
N SER A 67 15.80 5.11 2.47
CA SER A 67 15.58 6.28 3.32
C SER A 67 15.87 7.60 2.59
N SER A 68 16.88 7.64 1.72
CA SER A 68 17.15 8.82 0.88
C SER A 68 16.11 8.98 -0.23
N LEU A 69 15.62 7.87 -0.80
CA LEU A 69 14.56 7.86 -1.80
C LEU A 69 13.19 8.26 -1.24
N ALA A 70 12.97 8.12 0.08
CA ALA A 70 11.70 8.44 0.72
C ALA A 70 11.24 9.88 0.45
N TYR A 71 12.17 10.85 0.41
CA TYR A 71 11.86 12.24 0.08
C TYR A 71 11.32 12.39 -1.35
N ILE A 72 11.90 11.67 -2.31
CA ILE A 72 11.45 11.67 -3.71
C ILE A 72 10.07 11.00 -3.83
N PHE A 73 9.81 9.92 -3.08
CA PHE A 73 8.50 9.29 -3.02
C PHE A 73 7.42 10.23 -2.46
N VAL A 74 7.72 10.98 -1.39
CA VAL A 74 6.79 11.97 -0.85
C VAL A 74 6.47 13.04 -1.90
N LEU A 75 7.48 13.54 -2.62
CA LEU A 75 7.28 14.48 -3.71
C LEU A 75 6.40 13.88 -4.83
N ALA A 76 6.65 12.62 -5.20
CA ALA A 76 5.86 11.91 -6.20
C ALA A 76 4.39 11.75 -5.78
N ILE A 77 4.14 11.45 -4.51
CA ILE A 77 2.77 11.36 -3.97
C ILE A 77 2.09 12.73 -4.04
N ILE A 78 2.76 13.81 -3.67
CA ILE A 78 2.21 15.18 -3.76
C ILE A 78 1.88 15.55 -5.21
N LEU A 79 2.75 15.18 -6.16
CA LEU A 79 2.53 15.39 -7.58
C LEU A 79 1.30 14.63 -8.07
N VAL A 80 1.20 13.34 -7.76
CA VAL A 80 0.02 12.51 -8.13
C VAL A 80 -1.25 13.05 -7.48
N LEU A 81 -1.17 13.49 -6.23
CA LEU A 81 -2.31 14.08 -5.50
C LEU A 81 -2.80 15.37 -6.17
N THR A 82 -1.89 16.24 -6.61
CA THR A 82 -2.24 17.47 -7.31
C THR A 82 -2.98 17.16 -8.62
N PHE A 83 -2.46 16.22 -9.42
CA PHE A 83 -3.16 15.77 -10.62
C PHE A 83 -4.49 15.10 -10.33
N ALA A 84 -4.61 14.35 -9.24
CA ALA A 84 -5.87 13.72 -8.84
C ALA A 84 -6.94 14.76 -8.48
N ILE A 85 -6.58 15.81 -7.74
CA ILE A 85 -7.51 16.91 -7.43
C ILE A 85 -7.92 17.63 -8.72
N LEU A 86 -6.97 17.97 -9.59
CA LEU A 86 -7.27 18.59 -10.89
C LEU A 86 -8.18 17.73 -11.74
N ALA A 87 -7.94 16.41 -11.80
CA ALA A 87 -8.75 15.47 -12.53
C ALA A 87 -10.17 15.42 -11.96
N ILE A 88 -10.33 15.26 -10.65
CA ILE A 88 -11.67 15.21 -10.03
C ILE A 88 -12.44 16.50 -10.33
N GLN A 89 -11.80 17.67 -10.21
CA GLN A 89 -12.47 18.94 -10.49
C GLN A 89 -12.80 19.13 -11.98
N TYR A 90 -11.96 18.65 -12.89
CA TYR A 90 -12.20 18.71 -14.34
C TYR A 90 -13.28 17.72 -14.80
N TYR A 91 -13.36 16.56 -14.16
CA TYR A 91 -14.18 15.44 -14.59
C TYR A 91 -15.47 15.23 -13.78
N LYS A 92 -15.68 15.97 -12.69
CA LYS A 92 -16.85 15.85 -11.78
C LYS A 92 -18.21 15.83 -12.49
N GLU A 93 -18.28 16.38 -13.69
CA GLU A 93 -19.53 16.69 -14.39
C GLU A 93 -19.69 16.01 -15.76
N LYS A 94 -18.72 15.18 -16.19
CA LYS A 94 -18.63 14.71 -17.59
C LYS A 94 -18.73 13.20 -17.80
N PHE A 95 -18.86 12.40 -16.74
CA PHE A 95 -18.85 10.92 -16.83
C PHE A 95 -20.22 10.27 -16.56
N GLY A 96 -21.28 11.05 -16.34
CA GLY A 96 -22.64 10.52 -16.20
C GLY A 96 -23.30 10.32 -17.56
N TYR A 97 -24.07 9.25 -17.72
CA TYR A 97 -25.00 9.07 -18.84
C TYR A 97 -26.33 8.54 -18.30
N CYS A 98 -27.45 8.98 -18.87
CA CYS A 98 -28.78 8.50 -18.53
C CYS A 98 -29.15 7.35 -19.49
N VAL A 99 -29.72 6.26 -18.97
CA VAL A 99 -30.27 5.15 -19.76
C VAL A 99 -31.75 5.01 -19.45
N THR A 100 -32.59 5.05 -20.48
CA THR A 100 -34.04 4.82 -20.35
C THR A 100 -34.36 3.33 -20.52
N SER A 101 -35.51 2.88 -20.02
CA SER A 101 -36.02 1.51 -20.14
C SER A 101 -36.03 0.96 -21.58
N ASP A 102 -36.09 1.83 -22.59
CA ASP A 102 -36.04 1.47 -24.01
C ASP A 102 -34.61 1.30 -24.55
N ASN A 103 -33.58 1.31 -23.68
CA ASN A 103 -32.15 1.20 -24.03
C ASN A 103 -31.62 2.29 -24.97
N TYR A 104 -32.26 3.46 -25.02
CA TYR A 104 -31.72 4.61 -25.75
C TYR A 104 -30.73 5.41 -24.87
N ILE A 105 -29.59 5.81 -25.45
CA ILE A 105 -28.59 6.66 -24.81
C ILE A 105 -28.92 8.12 -25.16
N ILE A 106 -29.29 8.92 -24.15
CA ILE A 106 -29.52 10.36 -24.33
C ILE A 106 -28.17 11.05 -24.49
N ASN A 107 -27.95 11.73 -25.61
CA ASN A 107 -26.73 12.52 -25.80
C ASN A 107 -26.86 13.85 -25.06
N GLN A 108 -25.75 14.32 -24.51
CA GLN A 108 -25.60 15.48 -23.60
C GLN A 108 -26.01 16.86 -24.18
N LEU A 109 -26.74 16.90 -25.31
CA LEU A 109 -27.14 18.13 -25.99
C LEU A 109 -28.35 18.82 -25.35
N ASP A 110 -29.10 18.13 -24.48
CA ASP A 110 -30.28 18.69 -23.79
C ASP A 110 -30.04 19.07 -22.31
N LEU A 111 -28.93 18.65 -21.70
CA LEU A 111 -28.65 18.96 -20.29
C LEU A 111 -27.18 19.39 -20.06
N PRO A 112 -26.95 20.64 -19.59
CA PRO A 112 -25.60 21.17 -19.41
C PRO A 112 -24.83 20.51 -18.26
N PHE A 113 -25.53 19.79 -17.36
CA PHE A 113 -24.91 19.16 -16.19
C PHE A 113 -25.82 18.06 -15.57
N ILE A 114 -25.38 16.80 -15.62
CA ILE A 114 -26.04 15.68 -14.90
C ILE A 114 -25.56 15.73 -13.44
N LEU A 115 -26.23 16.55 -12.63
CA LEU A 115 -25.91 16.72 -11.21
C LEU A 115 -26.74 15.78 -10.31
N ASN A 116 -27.88 15.28 -10.78
CA ASN A 116 -28.84 14.53 -9.96
C ASN A 116 -29.73 13.57 -10.77
N GLN A 117 -30.28 12.53 -10.12
CA GLN A 117 -31.22 11.57 -10.72
C GLN A 117 -32.49 12.26 -11.27
N SER A 118 -32.89 13.40 -10.71
CA SER A 118 -34.00 14.23 -11.22
C SER A 118 -33.76 14.77 -12.63
N ASN A 119 -32.51 14.98 -13.02
CA ASN A 119 -32.14 15.55 -14.33
C ASN A 119 -32.22 14.50 -15.46
N CYS A 120 -32.27 13.20 -15.12
CA CYS A 120 -32.48 12.11 -16.09
C CYS A 120 -33.95 11.71 -16.24
N LEU A 121 -34.87 12.34 -15.50
CA LEU A 121 -36.29 11.96 -15.41
C LEU A 121 -37.23 13.04 -15.97
N ALA A 122 -36.70 14.08 -16.63
CA ALA A 122 -37.44 15.14 -17.29
C ALA A 122 -37.42 14.97 -18.81
#